data_AF-A0A370B7L3-F1
#
_entry.id   AF-A0A370B7L3-F1
#
_cell.length_a   1.000
_cell.length_b   1.000
_cell.length_c   1.000
_cell.angle_alpha   90.00
_cell.angle_beta   90.00
_cell.angle_gamma   90.00
#
_symmetry.space_group_name_H-M   'P 1'
#
loop_
_entity.id
_entity.type
_entity.pdbx_description
1 polymer ?
#
loop_
_entity_poly.entity_id
_entity_poly.type
_entity_poly.pdbx_seq_one_letter_code
_entity_poly.pdbx_strand_id
1 'polypeptide(L)'
;MSDDATFGVGEGPTANVSVSLHVGNISAVRARAGKRGFSAYVDAAVQRQIERDDLAELVAAHESAHGAFTQEEIDAARAELRGDDQAAGNAA
;
A
#
# COMPACT_ATOMS: atom_id res chain seq x y z
N MET A 1 17.38 7.23 -29.64
CA MET A 1 15.99 7.20 -29.12
C MET A 1 16.09 6.41 -27.84
N SER A 2 16.32 7.09 -26.72
CA SER A 2 16.34 6.43 -25.42
C SER A 2 14.89 6.08 -25.09
N ASP A 3 14.62 4.81 -24.79
CA ASP A 3 13.37 4.41 -24.15
C ASP A 3 13.20 5.29 -22.91
N ASP A 4 12.19 6.17 -22.93
CA ASP A 4 11.73 6.87 -21.75
C ASP A 4 10.94 5.84 -20.94
N ALA A 5 11.68 4.93 -20.29
CA ALA A 5 11.11 3.85 -19.51
C ALA A 5 10.21 4.49 -18.45
N THR A 6 8.90 4.37 -18.64
CA THR A 6 7.91 4.84 -17.67
C THR A 6 7.95 3.85 -16.52
N PHE A 7 8.66 4.20 -15.45
CA PHE A 7 8.73 3.41 -14.23
C PHE A 7 7.39 3.49 -13.47
N GLY A 8 6.90 2.34 -13.00
CA GLY A 8 5.79 2.29 -12.05
C GLY A 8 6.18 2.82 -10.66
N VAL A 9 5.19 2.89 -9.76
CA VAL A 9 5.42 3.32 -8.37
C VAL A 9 6.41 2.36 -7.70
N GLY A 10 7.53 2.89 -7.19
CA GLY A 10 8.58 2.10 -6.55
C GLY A 10 9.55 1.41 -7.51
N GLU A 11 9.46 1.68 -8.82
CA GLU A 11 10.35 1.13 -9.84
C GLU A 11 11.42 2.13 -10.28
N GLY A 12 12.50 1.61 -10.86
CA GLY A 12 13.58 2.40 -11.43
C GLY A 12 14.75 2.72 -10.48
N PRO A 13 15.73 3.50 -10.95
CA PRO A 13 16.90 3.87 -10.14
C PRO A 13 16.53 4.89 -9.05
N THR A 14 17.14 4.73 -7.88
CA THR A 14 16.94 5.69 -6.77
C THR A 14 17.62 7.03 -7.05
N ALA A 15 16.95 8.14 -6.77
CA ALA A 15 17.50 9.49 -6.81
C ALA A 15 17.42 10.16 -5.43
N ASN A 16 18.38 11.03 -5.12
CA ASN A 16 18.39 11.77 -3.86
C ASN A 16 17.47 12.99 -3.93
N VAL A 17 16.50 13.06 -3.03
CA VAL A 17 15.60 14.21 -2.86
C VAL A 17 15.68 14.71 -1.42
N SER A 18 15.74 16.03 -1.23
CA SER A 18 15.79 16.65 0.10
C SER A 18 14.41 17.17 0.51
N VAL A 19 13.95 16.76 1.69
CA VAL A 19 12.67 17.19 2.27
C VAL A 19 12.82 17.44 3.76
N SER A 20 12.00 18.35 4.30
CA SER A 20 11.91 18.58 5.74
C SER A 20 10.94 17.58 6.37
N LEU A 21 11.34 16.98 7.49
CA LEU A 21 10.52 16.05 8.27
C LEU A 21 10.51 16.48 9.73
N HIS A 22 9.40 16.21 10.43
CA HIS A 22 9.37 16.39 11.88
C HIS A 22 10.41 15.51 12.57
N VAL A 23 11.10 16.07 13.57
CA VAL A 23 12.14 15.37 14.34
C VAL A 23 11.60 14.09 15.00
N GLY A 24 10.32 14.10 15.41
CA GLY A 24 9.62 12.92 15.91
C GLY A 24 9.56 11.80 14.88
N ASN A 25 9.19 12.11 13.63
CA ASN A 25 9.13 11.14 12.53
C ASN A 25 10.52 10.57 12.22
N ILE A 26 11.54 11.43 12.16
CA ILE A 26 12.93 11.00 11.94
C ILE A 26 13.36 10.02 13.03
N SER A 27 13.05 10.33 14.29
CA SER A 27 13.38 9.49 15.45
C SER A 27 12.65 8.15 15.40
N ALA A 28 11.35 8.16 15.10
CA ALA A 28 10.53 6.94 15.00
C ALA A 28 11.02 6.02 13.87
N VAL A 29 11.32 6.57 12.70
CA VAL A 29 11.85 5.78 11.57
C VAL A 29 13.21 5.18 11.92
N ARG A 30 14.12 5.96 12.53
CA ARG A 30 15.44 5.44 12.96
C ARG A 30 15.31 4.34 14.00
N ALA A 31 14.37 4.45 14.93
CA ALA A 31 14.11 3.40 15.92
C ALA A 31 13.59 2.11 15.26
N ARG A 32 12.79 2.21 14.20
CA ARG A 32 12.18 1.06 13.51
C ARG A 32 13.11 0.41 12.48
N ALA A 33 13.84 1.20 11.72
CA ALA A 33 14.64 0.76 10.56
C ALA A 33 16.17 0.79 10.81
N GLY A 34 16.60 1.35 11.95
CA GLY A 34 18.01 1.57 12.25
C GLY A 34 18.66 2.66 11.40
N LYS A 35 19.96 2.90 11.63
CA LYS A 35 20.70 4.00 10.99
C LYS A 35 20.85 3.84 9.47
N ARG A 36 20.98 2.60 8.98
CA ARG A 36 21.18 2.29 7.54
C ARG A 36 19.88 2.06 6.79
N GLY A 37 18.78 1.78 7.47
CA GLY A 37 17.48 1.48 6.86
C GLY A 37 16.58 2.69 6.65
N PHE A 38 17.03 3.91 6.99
CA PHE A 38 16.17 5.10 6.96
C PHE A 38 15.59 5.37 5.57
N SER A 39 16.45 5.47 4.54
CA SER A 39 16.00 5.77 3.18
C SER A 39 15.10 4.67 2.62
N ALA A 40 15.47 3.40 2.79
CA ALA A 40 14.66 2.26 2.35
C ALA A 40 13.29 2.21 3.04
N TYR A 41 13.23 2.57 4.33
CA TYR A 41 11.96 2.66 5.05
C TYR A 41 11.07 3.78 4.50
N VAL A 42 11.64 4.96 4.27
CA VAL A 42 10.90 6.11 3.74
C VAL A 42 10.42 5.82 2.33
N ASP A 43 11.27 5.29 1.47
CA ASP A 43 10.94 4.91 0.10
C ASP A 43 9.76 3.93 0.05
N ALA A 44 9.86 2.82 0.78
CA ALA A 44 8.77 1.85 0.88
C ALA A 44 7.51 2.43 1.55
N ALA A 45 7.64 3.41 2.44
CA ALA A 45 6.48 4.08 3.05
C ALA A 45 5.77 5.01 2.08
N VAL A 46 6.52 5.73 1.24
CA VAL A 46 5.97 6.59 0.18
C VAL A 46 5.27 5.73 -0.86
N GLN A 47 5.90 4.65 -1.34
CA GLN A 47 5.26 3.71 -2.27
C GLN A 47 3.92 3.20 -1.73
N ARG A 48 3.91 2.67 -0.49
CA ARG A 48 2.66 2.18 0.14
C ARG A 48 1.60 3.26 0.29
N GLN A 49 1.99 4.53 0.42
CA GLN A 49 1.02 5.62 0.53
C GLN A 49 0.40 5.92 -0.84
N ILE A 50 1.22 6.01 -1.89
CA ILE A 50 0.75 6.22 -3.26
C ILE A 50 -0.20 5.08 -3.67
N GLU A 51 0.20 3.83 -3.46
CA GLU A 51 -0.64 2.66 -3.78
C GLU A 51 -2.00 2.69 -3.03
N ARG A 52 -2.03 3.24 -1.82
CA ARG A 52 -3.27 3.39 -1.04
C ARG A 52 -4.14 4.53 -1.56
N ASP A 53 -3.52 5.64 -1.97
CA ASP A 53 -4.23 6.78 -2.54
C ASP A 53 -4.86 6.37 -3.88
N ASP A 54 -4.11 5.66 -4.73
CA ASP A 54 -4.59 5.10 -6.00
C ASP A 54 -5.74 4.10 -5.77
N LEU A 55 -5.61 3.22 -4.78
CA LEU A 55 -6.68 2.29 -4.42
C LEU A 55 -7.94 3.02 -3.93
N ALA A 56 -7.78 4.08 -3.14
CA ALA A 56 -8.91 4.86 -2.65
C ALA A 56 -9.64 5.56 -3.81
N GLU A 57 -8.91 6.05 -4.81
CA GLU A 57 -9.50 6.61 -6.03
C GLU A 57 -10.33 5.57 -6.81
N LEU A 58 -9.78 4.37 -7.00
CA LEU A 58 -10.49 3.27 -7.67
C LEU A 58 -11.77 2.87 -6.94
N VAL A 59 -11.71 2.76 -5.60
CA VAL A 59 -12.88 2.45 -4.77
C VAL A 59 -13.93 3.55 -4.91
N ALA A 60 -13.53 4.82 -4.79
CA ALA A 60 -14.46 5.95 -4.91
C ALA A 60 -15.13 6.00 -6.30
N ALA A 61 -14.39 5.71 -7.37
CA ALA A 61 -14.94 5.62 -8.72
C ALA A 61 -15.98 4.50 -8.84
N HIS A 62 -15.71 3.34 -8.24
CA HIS A 62 -16.65 2.21 -8.23
C HIS A 62 -17.92 2.54 -7.45
N GLU A 63 -17.79 3.09 -6.24
CA GLU A 63 -18.95 3.45 -5.40
C GLU A 63 -19.81 4.55 -6.03
N SER A 64 -19.19 5.48 -6.76
CA SER A 64 -19.91 6.50 -7.53
C SER A 64 -20.78 5.89 -8.63
N ALA A 65 -20.31 4.82 -9.28
CA ALA A 65 -21.02 4.15 -10.36
C ALA A 65 -22.08 3.13 -9.88
N HIS A 66 -21.84 2.47 -8.74
CA HIS A 66 -22.61 1.30 -8.30
C HIS A 66 -23.29 1.45 -6.92
N GLY A 67 -22.96 2.52 -6.18
CA GLY A 67 -23.34 2.67 -4.78
C GLY A 67 -22.27 2.12 -3.83
N ALA A 68 -22.35 2.52 -2.56
CA ALA A 68 -21.44 2.03 -1.52
C ALA A 68 -21.69 0.55 -1.23
N PHE A 69 -20.63 -0.19 -0.89
CA PHE A 69 -20.74 -1.57 -0.45
C PHE A 69 -21.48 -1.66 0.89
N THR A 70 -22.36 -2.66 1.02
CA THR A 70 -22.99 -2.98 2.30
C THR A 70 -22.00 -3.65 3.24
N GLN A 71 -22.27 -3.58 4.54
CA GLN A 71 -21.40 -4.20 5.55
C GLN A 71 -21.39 -5.73 5.39
N GLU A 72 -22.52 -6.31 5.01
CA GLU A 72 -22.66 -7.74 4.72
C GLU A 72 -21.80 -8.19 3.55
N GLU A 73 -21.75 -7.43 2.45
CA GLU A 73 -20.88 -7.71 1.30
C GLU A 73 -19.40 -7.63 1.67
N ILE A 74 -19.01 -6.62 2.45
CA ILE A 74 -17.64 -6.45 2.92
C ILE A 74 -17.22 -7.62 3.80
N ASP A 75 -18.08 -8.05 4.73
CA ASP A 75 -17.77 -9.14 5.64
C ASP A 75 -17.72 -10.50 4.94
N ALA A 76 -18.58 -10.74 3.94
CA ALA A 76 -18.50 -11.90 3.07
C ALA A 76 -17.16 -11.94 2.30
N ALA A 77 -16.76 -10.83 1.67
CA ALA A 77 -15.49 -10.73 0.95
C ALA A 77 -14.27 -10.93 1.88
N ARG A 78 -14.34 -10.43 3.12
CA ARG A 78 -13.28 -10.63 4.14
C ARG A 78 -13.14 -12.09 4.56
N ALA A 79 -14.25 -12.81 4.73
CA ALA A 79 -14.24 -14.23 5.04
C ALA A 79 -13.58 -15.04 3.91
N GLU A 80 -13.91 -14.73 2.65
CA GLU A 80 -13.29 -15.34 1.48
C GLU A 80 -11.77 -15.07 1.43
N LEU A 81 -11.36 -13.81 1.60
CA LEU A 81 -9.93 -13.40 1.59
C LEU A 81 -9.11 -14.05 2.71
N ARG A 82 -9.70 -14.29 3.88
CA ARG A 82 -9.03 -14.97 5.00
C ARG A 82 -8.93 -16.48 4.81
N GLY A 83 -9.68 -17.04 3.86
CA GLY A 83 -9.74 -18.48 3.60
C GLY A 83 -10.61 -19.24 4.59
N ASP A 84 -11.53 -18.57 5.28
CA ASP A 84 -12.39 -19.19 6.31
C ASP A 84 -13.35 -20.24 5.71
N ASP A 85 -13.55 -20.26 4.40
CA ASP A 85 -14.32 -21.29 3.67
C ASP A 85 -13.58 -22.62 3.49
N GLN A 86 -12.24 -22.68 3.63
CA GLN A 86 -11.47 -23.91 3.40
C GLN A 86 -11.49 -24.90 4.60
N ALA A 87 -12.07 -24.52 5.75
CA ALA A 87 -12.15 -25.39 6.92
C ALA A 87 -13.30 -26.42 6.89
N ALA A 88 -14.27 -26.26 5.98
CA ALA A 88 -15.42 -27.17 5.87
C ALA A 88 -15.20 -28.37 4.92
N GLY A 89 -14.07 -28.41 4.18
CA GLY A 89 -13.86 -29.36 3.07
C GLY A 89 -12.98 -30.58 3.36
N ASN A 90 -12.20 -30.62 4.44
CA ASN A 90 -11.25 -31.70 4.73
C ASN A 90 -11.55 -32.41 6.06
N ALA A 91 -12.68 -33.12 6.09
CA ALA A 91 -12.94 -34.19 7.04
C ALA A 91 -13.72 -35.31 6.33
N ALA A 92 -13.00 -36.18 5.63
CA ALA A 92 -13.48 -37.47 5.11
C ALA A 92 -12.36 -38.50 5.24
#